data_AF-A0A379WPL0-F1
#
_entry.id   AF-A0A379WPL0-F1
#
_cell.length_a   1.000
_cell.length_b   1.000
_cell.length_c   1.000
_cell.angle_alpha   90.00
_cell.angle_beta   90.00
_cell.angle_gamma   90.00
#
_symmetry.space_group_name_H-M   'P 1'
#
loop_
_entity.id
_entity.type
_entity.pdbx_description
1 polymer ?
#
loop_
_entity_poly.entity_id
_entity_poly.type
_entity_poly.pdbx_seq_one_letter_code
_entity_poly.pdbx_strand_id
1 'polypeptide(L)' 'MGIRFELNCEVGKDISLETLLESYDAVFVGVGTYRSMKADLPNEDAPGGI' A
#
# COMPACT_ATOMS: atom_id res chain seq x y z
N MET A 1 -16.57 22.10 7.54
CA MET A 1 -16.26 20.64 7.54
C MET A 1 -15.16 20.42 6.50
N GLY A 2 -13.95 20.06 6.91
CA GLY A 2 -12.73 20.13 6.08
C GLY A 2 -12.12 18.78 5.71
N ILE A 3 -12.95 17.74 5.55
CA ILE A 3 -12.51 16.41 5.16
C ILE A 3 -13.26 16.01 3.88
N ARG A 4 -12.54 15.49 2.89
CA ARG A 4 -13.07 14.93 1.65
C ARG A 4 -12.69 13.46 1.58
N PHE A 5 -13.67 12.61 1.26
CA PHE A 5 -13.47 11.18 1.07
C PHE A 5 -13.61 10.85 -0.41
N GLU A 6 -12.57 10.26 -0.98
CA GLU A 6 -12.59 9.68 -2.33
C GLU A 6 -12.64 8.16 -2.17
N LEU A 7 -13.78 7.55 -2.53
CA LEU A 7 -14.02 6.12 -2.42
C LEU A 7 -13.81 5.44 -3.78
N ASN A 8 -13.61 4.11 -3.78
CA ASN A 8 -13.31 3.33 -4.99
C ASN A 8 -12.07 3.83 -5.75
N CYS A 9 -11.09 4.39 -5.04
CA CYS A 9 -9.84 4.86 -5.60
C CYS A 9 -8.69 4.03 -5.03
N GLU A 10 -7.90 3.41 -5.91
CA GLU A 10 -6.74 2.59 -5.56
C GLU A 10 -5.44 3.39 -5.83
N VAL A 11 -4.71 3.71 -4.75
CA VAL A 11 -3.40 4.37 -4.85
C VAL A 11 -2.36 3.39 -5.41
N GLY A 12 -1.71 3.77 -6.51
CA GLY A 12 -0.80 2.96 -7.30
C GLY A 12 -1.39 2.46 -8.62
N LYS A 13 -2.73 2.51 -8.77
CA LYS A 13 -3.43 2.11 -9.99
C LYS A 13 -4.20 3.28 -10.61
N ASP A 14 -5.04 3.94 -9.81
CA ASP A 14 -5.88 5.05 -10.26
C ASP A 14 -5.17 6.40 -10.09
N ILE A 15 -4.34 6.53 -9.05
CA ILE A 15 -3.50 7.70 -8.79
C ILE A 15 -2.14 7.26 -8.27
N SER A 16 -1.05 7.89 -8.71
CA SER A 16 0.28 7.58 -8.20
C SER A 16 0.51 8.20 -6.82
N LEU A 17 1.35 7.56 -6.00
CA LEU A 17 1.75 8.12 -4.71
C LEU A 17 2.54 9.43 -4.87
N GLU A 18 3.31 9.57 -5.95
CA GLU A 18 4.09 10.77 -6.27
C GLU A 18 3.19 12.00 -6.45
N THR A 19 2.09 11.86 -7.17
CA THR A 19 1.12 12.94 -7.33
C THR A 19 0.55 13.40 -5.99
N LEU A 20 0.33 12.47 -5.05
CA LEU A 20 -0.13 12.81 -3.70
C LEU A 20 0.95 13.54 -2.90
N LEU A 21 2.21 13.15 -3.03
CA LEU A 21 3.33 13.82 -2.34
C LEU A 21 3.58 15.24 -2.87
N GLU A 22 3.34 15.50 -4.15
CA GLU A 22 3.48 16.84 -4.75
C GLU A 22 2.28 17.74 -4.43
N SER A 23 1.07 17.17 -4.30
CA SER A 23 -0.17 17.93 -4.15
C SER A 23 -0.53 18.27 -2.70
N TYR A 24 0.09 17.62 -1.72
CA TYR A 24 -0.23 17.77 -0.30
C TYR A 24 1.04 18.00 0.53
N ASP A 25 0.95 18.86 1.55
CA ASP A 25 2.08 19.15 2.45
C ASP A 25 2.55 17.93 3.26
N ALA A 26 1.64 16.97 3.51
CA ALA A 26 1.94 15.72 4.21
C ALA A 26 0.99 14.59 3.77
N VAL A 27 1.52 13.36 3.72
CA VAL A 27 0.76 12.15 3.38
C VAL A 27 0.91 11.11 4.49
N PHE A 28 -0.22 10.60 4.99
CA PHE A 28 -0.27 9.48 5.92
C PHE A 28 -0.73 8.21 5.20
N VAL A 29 0.08 7.15 5.25
CA VAL A 29 -0.22 5.89 4.57
C VAL A 29 -0.79 4.89 5.58
N GLY A 30 -2.09 4.62 5.48
CA GLY A 30 -2.84 3.70 6.35
C GLY A 30 -3.38 2.49 5.61
N VAL A 31 -2.59 1.87 4.73
CA VAL A 31 -3.05 0.78 3.85
C VAL A 31 -3.37 -0.53 4.59
N GLY A 32 -3.05 -0.68 5.88
CA GLY A 32 -3.19 -1.96 6.57
C GLY A 32 -2.20 -3.03 6.05
N THR A 33 -2.41 -4.29 6.41
CA THR A 33 -1.52 -5.40 6.03
C THR A 33 -1.98 -6.07 4.73
N TYR A 34 -1.49 -5.61 3.57
CA TYR A 34 -1.81 -6.24 2.27
C TYR A 34 -0.78 -7.26 1.79
N ARG A 35 0.42 -7.28 2.37
CA ARG A 35 1.47 -8.23 2.02
C ARG A 35 1.96 -8.88 3.30
N SER A 36 1.74 -10.18 3.47
CA SER A 36 2.54 -10.96 4.42
C SER A 36 4.00 -10.66 4.11
N MET A 37 4.77 -10.23 5.12
CA MET A 37 6.21 -10.16 4.96
C MET A 37 6.67 -11.55 4.55
N LYS A 38 7.09 -11.73 3.29
CA LYS A 38 7.94 -12.88 2.93
C LYS A 38 9.18 -12.71 3.78
N ALA A 39 9.41 -13.66 4.68
CA ALA A 39 10.46 -13.56 5.68
C ALA A 39 11.87 -13.75 5.09
N ASP A 40 11.98 -13.87 3.75
CA ASP A 40 13.22 -14.10 3.01
C ASP A 40 14.02 -15.26 3.64
N LEU A 41 13.28 -16.28 4.08
CA LEU A 41 13.85 -17.46 4.71
C LEU A 41 14.38 -18.36 3.59
N PRO A 42 15.66 -18.76 3.63
CA PRO A 42 16.16 -19.75 2.68
C PRO A 42 15.36 -21.05 2.83
N ASN A 43 14.63 -21.44 1.76
CA ASN A 43 13.62 -22.52 1.62
C ASN A 43 12.13 -22.13 1.63
N GLU A 44 11.74 -20.86 1.50
CA GLU A 44 10.32 -20.47 1.45
C GLU A 44 9.53 -21.07 0.25
N ASP A 45 10.21 -21.43 -0.85
CA ASP A 45 9.59 -22.04 -2.05
C ASP A 45 9.75 -23.58 -2.10
N ALA A 46 10.09 -24.24 -1.00
CA ALA A 46 10.19 -25.71 -0.97
C ALA A 46 8.80 -26.36 -1.17
N PRO A 47 8.69 -27.48 -1.93
CA PRO A 47 7.42 -28.16 -2.14
C PRO A 47 6.98 -28.81 -0.82
N GLY A 48 6.15 -28.10 -0.05
CA GLY A 48 5.68 -28.51 1.27
C GLY A 48 5.59 -27.39 2.33
N GLY A 49 5.88 -26.13 2.01
CA GLY A 49 5.54 -25.00 2.88
C GLY A 49 4.04 -24.69 2.79
N ILE A 50 3.39 -24.60 3.96
CA ILE A 50 1.94 -24.43 4.25
C ILE A 50 0.93 -24.38 3.09
#